data_AF-A0A844MQ87-F1
#
_entry.id   AF-A0A844MQ87-F1
#
_cell.length_a   1.000
_cell.length_b   1.000
_cell.length_c   1.000
_cell.angle_alpha   90.00
_cell.angle_beta   90.00
_cell.angle_gamma   90.00
#
_symmetry.space_group_name_H-M   'P 1'
#
loop_
_entity.id
_entity.type
_entity.pdbx_description
1 polymer ?
#
loop_
_entity_poly.entity_id
_entity_poly.type
_entity_poly.pdbx_seq_one_letter_code
_entity_poly.pdbx_strand_id
1 'polypeptide(L)'
;MNSAKRFFSYSLLCLLLFNNILTFHQKVLGSQSTADEANLQKSLFEEQNRIAQGQKKICLRSFCIDKSSFTETFIAKQIRELAEKNAAVTASSNNLYPLVSSLPGGSFRPNILDLEGASPKQILPAGDYVIPVKVYSLQRVASSPNGHRYLLGRYGGSRKEVLAALNRSAASSDVSQRDLQNLSWAVQAGASYKEMPAEMQALVDRLIPQYRSALKPGWWEEIEQLWNQSYQALRLHSLQEFLTRNLGDTGRSLFAMKQVRDRLVAKGENWRNLADLFLINDGTAGAGNVLATPWSQIAEGVYARFVTEGNANDTGLLQLRIMGGKVAQKGMTNGNKGIPLLPIVARAMTVYELYKIITELVALPEGKKNIQPLTMSPDLFSVTKDIVEIGIKFCERRSAPRGRLLKAMNILCSVAGETPRITKLKVFDFHH
;
A
#
# COMPACT_ATOMS: atom_id res chain seq x y z
N MET A 1 12.60 13.73 -37.89
CA MET A 1 11.55 14.15 -38.86
C MET A 1 11.05 12.94 -39.64
N ASN A 2 10.02 12.23 -39.18
CA ASN A 2 9.23 11.26 -39.98
C ASN A 2 8.05 10.62 -39.20
N SER A 3 7.30 11.41 -38.42
CA SER A 3 6.09 10.92 -37.72
C SER A 3 4.81 11.74 -38.01
N ALA A 4 4.91 12.81 -38.80
CA ALA A 4 3.76 13.69 -39.10
C ALA A 4 2.96 13.25 -40.35
N LYS A 5 3.45 12.31 -41.16
CA LYS A 5 2.80 11.92 -42.44
C LYS A 5 1.80 10.77 -42.35
N ARG A 6 1.69 10.05 -41.23
CA ARG A 6 0.72 8.93 -41.09
C ARG A 6 -0.63 9.32 -40.50
N PHE A 7 -0.72 10.42 -39.75
CA PHE A 7 -1.98 10.88 -39.15
C PHE A 7 -2.90 11.63 -40.14
N PHE A 8 -2.35 12.21 -41.20
CA PHE A 8 -3.14 12.93 -42.21
C PHE A 8 -3.87 12.01 -43.20
N SER A 9 -3.44 10.74 -43.34
CA SER A 9 -4.00 9.84 -44.36
C SER A 9 -5.34 9.22 -43.97
N TYR A 10 -5.61 8.99 -42.68
CA TYR A 10 -6.87 8.38 -42.24
C TYR A 10 -8.03 9.38 -42.16
N SER A 11 -7.74 10.63 -41.80
CA SER A 11 -8.77 11.68 -41.74
C SER A 11 -9.26 12.12 -43.13
N LEU A 12 -8.37 12.09 -44.14
CA LEU A 12 -8.73 12.41 -45.52
C LEU A 12 -9.51 11.27 -46.18
N LEU A 13 -9.22 10.01 -45.84
CA LEU A 13 -9.95 8.84 -46.35
C LEU A 13 -11.39 8.79 -45.81
N CYS A 14 -11.61 9.15 -44.53
CA CYS A 14 -12.96 9.26 -43.96
C CYS A 14 -13.77 10.42 -44.59
N LEU A 15 -13.13 11.56 -44.89
CA LEU A 15 -13.78 12.67 -45.59
C LEU A 15 -14.14 12.34 -47.05
N LEU A 16 -13.30 11.56 -47.75
CA LEU A 16 -13.58 11.11 -49.12
C LEU A 16 -14.66 10.02 -49.19
N LEU A 17 -14.77 9.18 -48.17
CA LEU A 17 -15.87 8.19 -48.07
C LEU A 17 -17.21 8.85 -47.73
N PHE A 18 -17.22 9.91 -46.92
CA PHE A 18 -18.44 10.69 -46.64
C PHE A 18 -18.93 11.48 -47.85
N ASN A 19 -18.04 12.06 -48.65
CA ASN A 19 -18.43 12.82 -49.85
C ASN A 19 -18.97 11.94 -50.99
N ASN A 20 -18.53 10.68 -51.11
CA ASN A 20 -19.06 9.74 -52.11
C ASN A 20 -20.47 9.22 -51.76
N ILE A 21 -20.81 9.09 -50.48
CA ILE A 21 -22.17 8.69 -50.06
C ILE A 21 -23.18 9.82 -50.31
N LEU A 22 -22.77 11.08 -50.11
CA LEU A 22 -23.60 12.26 -50.39
C LEU A 22 -23.86 12.47 -51.89
N THR A 23 -22.87 12.20 -52.75
CA THR A 23 -23.05 12.31 -54.21
C THR A 23 -23.85 11.14 -54.80
N PHE A 24 -23.80 9.94 -54.19
CA PHE A 24 -24.64 8.81 -54.61
C PHE A 24 -26.13 9.06 -54.32
N HIS A 25 -26.45 9.72 -53.20
CA HIS A 25 -27.84 10.09 -52.90
C HIS A 25 -28.38 11.24 -53.76
N GLN A 26 -27.54 12.20 -54.15
CA GLN A 26 -27.97 13.30 -55.03
C GLN A 26 -28.27 12.85 -56.47
N LYS A 27 -27.64 11.77 -56.95
CA LYS A 27 -27.87 11.26 -58.32
C LYS A 27 -29.14 10.41 -58.47
N VAL A 28 -29.69 9.90 -57.35
CA VAL A 28 -30.91 9.07 -57.33
C VAL A 28 -32.19 9.91 -57.20
N LEU A 29 -32.08 11.18 -56.80
CA LEU A 29 -33.23 12.08 -56.58
C LEU A 29 -33.55 13.02 -57.75
N GLY A 30 -32.91 12.83 -58.90
CA GLY A 30 -33.11 13.63 -60.10
C GLY A 30 -34.43 13.36 -60.84
N SER A 31 -35.58 13.32 -60.15
CA SER A 31 -36.92 13.45 -60.77
C SER A 31 -38.07 13.60 -59.75
N GLN A 32 -37.86 14.20 -58.58
CA GLN A 32 -38.97 14.43 -57.64
C GLN A 32 -39.26 15.92 -57.44
N SER A 33 -40.57 16.19 -57.51
CA SER A 33 -41.24 17.48 -57.37
C SER A 33 -40.70 18.31 -56.21
N THR A 34 -40.66 19.63 -56.39
CA THR A 34 -40.26 20.62 -55.36
C THR A 34 -41.13 20.57 -54.09
N ALA A 35 -42.25 19.84 -54.10
CA ALA A 35 -43.07 19.57 -52.91
C ALA A 35 -42.53 18.40 -52.05
N ASP A 36 -41.77 17.46 -52.64
CA ASP A 36 -41.19 16.33 -51.93
C ASP A 36 -39.87 16.69 -51.24
N GLU A 37 -39.11 17.65 -51.77
CA GLU A 37 -37.83 18.09 -51.19
C GLU A 37 -38.01 18.82 -49.84
N ALA A 38 -39.08 19.62 -49.70
CA ALA A 38 -39.43 20.26 -48.42
C ALA A 38 -39.91 19.26 -47.36
N ASN A 39 -40.66 18.22 -47.78
CA ASN A 39 -41.07 17.13 -46.89
C ASN A 39 -39.90 16.21 -46.52
N LEU A 40 -38.96 15.98 -47.44
CA LEU A 40 -37.76 15.19 -47.20
C LEU A 40 -36.79 15.93 -46.26
N GLN A 41 -36.61 17.24 -46.44
CA GLN A 41 -35.82 18.06 -45.52
C GLN A 41 -36.47 18.15 -44.15
N LYS A 42 -37.79 18.34 -44.07
CA LYS A 42 -38.51 18.33 -42.79
C LYS A 42 -38.43 16.98 -42.09
N SER A 43 -38.58 15.87 -42.84
CA SER A 43 -38.39 14.51 -42.36
C SER A 43 -36.95 14.27 -41.87
N LEU A 44 -35.93 14.69 -42.63
CA LEU A 44 -34.53 14.54 -42.24
C LEU A 44 -34.18 15.40 -41.02
N PHE A 45 -34.77 16.59 -40.89
CA PHE A 45 -34.59 17.47 -39.74
C PHE A 45 -35.35 16.96 -38.51
N GLU A 46 -36.54 16.38 -38.70
CA GLU A 46 -37.29 15.67 -37.65
C GLU A 46 -36.60 14.37 -37.22
N GLU A 47 -35.97 13.64 -38.15
CA GLU A 47 -35.18 12.43 -37.85
C GLU A 47 -33.85 12.79 -37.17
N GLN A 48 -33.16 13.86 -37.60
CA GLN A 48 -32.00 14.43 -36.90
C GLN A 48 -32.37 14.93 -35.49
N ASN A 49 -33.51 15.61 -35.36
CA ASN A 49 -34.02 16.04 -34.06
C ASN A 49 -34.47 14.85 -33.21
N ARG A 50 -35.01 13.77 -33.79
CA ARG A 50 -35.30 12.51 -33.10
C ARG A 50 -34.04 11.77 -32.65
N ILE A 51 -32.98 11.78 -33.45
CA ILE A 51 -31.68 11.20 -33.09
C ILE A 51 -31.01 12.05 -32.00
N ALA A 52 -31.12 13.38 -32.07
CA ALA A 52 -30.62 14.33 -31.06
C ALA A 52 -31.44 14.33 -29.75
N GLN A 53 -32.76 14.10 -29.82
CA GLN A 53 -33.67 13.93 -28.67
C GLN A 53 -33.73 12.48 -28.17
N GLY A 54 -33.21 11.52 -28.93
CA GLY A 54 -33.38 10.07 -28.71
C GLY A 54 -32.24 9.39 -27.97
N GLN A 55 -31.03 9.97 -27.98
CA GLN A 55 -29.95 9.46 -27.11
C GLN A 55 -30.14 9.96 -25.68
N LYS A 56 -31.18 9.40 -25.02
CA LYS A 56 -31.39 9.53 -23.58
C LYS A 56 -30.23 8.96 -22.78
N LYS A 57 -29.40 8.10 -23.38
CA LYS A 57 -28.27 7.42 -22.74
C LYS A 57 -26.96 7.73 -23.43
N ILE A 58 -25.92 7.99 -22.63
CA ILE A 58 -24.52 8.00 -23.01
C ILE A 58 -23.95 6.63 -22.65
N CYS A 59 -23.43 5.91 -23.64
CA CYS A 59 -22.77 4.64 -23.44
C CYS A 59 -21.26 4.80 -23.52
N LEU A 60 -20.59 4.51 -22.41
CA LEU A 60 -19.16 4.28 -22.34
C LEU A 60 -18.89 2.78 -22.47
N ARG A 61 -17.65 2.39 -22.80
CA ARG A 61 -17.28 0.97 -23.04
C ARG A 61 -17.69 0.02 -21.91
N SER A 62 -17.79 0.54 -20.67
CA SER A 62 -18.07 -0.24 -19.48
C SER A 62 -19.48 -0.07 -18.91
N PHE A 63 -20.26 0.92 -19.35
CA PHE A 63 -21.64 1.16 -18.86
C PHE A 63 -22.41 2.18 -19.72
N CYS A 64 -23.74 2.17 -19.64
CA CYS A 64 -24.60 3.22 -20.21
C CYS A 64 -25.34 3.96 -19.09
N ILE A 65 -25.40 5.28 -19.19
CA ILE A 65 -26.07 6.14 -18.20
C ILE A 65 -26.97 7.14 -18.90
N ASP A 66 -28.10 7.50 -18.27
CA ASP A 66 -28.94 8.57 -18.79
C ASP A 66 -28.16 9.89 -18.87
N LYS A 67 -28.30 10.61 -19.99
CA LYS A 67 -27.59 11.86 -20.27
C LYS A 67 -27.81 12.91 -19.18
N SER A 68 -29.00 12.94 -18.58
CA SER A 68 -29.34 13.82 -17.45
C SER A 68 -28.62 13.46 -16.16
N SER A 69 -28.16 12.22 -15.99
CA SER A 69 -27.42 11.73 -14.83
C SER A 69 -25.90 11.78 -15.04
N PHE A 70 -25.44 12.00 -16.28
CA PHE A 70 -24.03 12.13 -16.61
C PHE A 70 -23.51 13.52 -16.22
N THR A 71 -22.87 13.60 -15.05
CA THR A 71 -22.44 14.85 -14.41
C THR A 71 -21.01 14.74 -13.88
N GLU A 72 -20.37 15.85 -13.53
CA GLU A 72 -19.07 15.84 -12.83
C GLU A 72 -19.11 15.00 -11.56
N THR A 73 -20.19 15.11 -10.77
CA THR A 73 -20.40 14.33 -9.54
C THR A 73 -20.45 12.83 -9.83
N PHE A 74 -21.11 12.43 -10.92
CA PHE A 74 -21.13 11.03 -11.33
C PHE A 74 -19.73 10.52 -11.70
N ILE A 75 -18.97 11.29 -12.51
CA ILE A 75 -17.59 10.93 -12.86
C ILE A 75 -16.70 10.85 -11.62
N ALA A 76 -16.81 11.82 -10.71
CA ALA A 76 -16.06 11.82 -9.46
C ALA A 76 -16.39 10.59 -8.61
N LYS A 77 -17.67 10.20 -8.53
CA LYS A 77 -18.09 8.97 -7.84
C LYS A 77 -17.48 7.73 -8.47
N GLN A 78 -17.54 7.60 -9.80
CA GLN A 78 -16.96 6.45 -10.51
C GLN A 78 -15.44 6.35 -10.34
N ILE A 79 -14.73 7.49 -10.44
CA ILE A 79 -13.29 7.52 -10.18
C ILE A 79 -12.98 7.14 -8.73
N ARG A 80 -13.78 7.60 -7.77
CA ARG A 80 -13.62 7.23 -6.34
C ARG A 80 -13.80 5.72 -6.15
N GLU A 81 -14.84 5.14 -6.72
CA GLU A 81 -15.09 3.69 -6.65
C GLU A 81 -13.95 2.88 -7.28
N LEU A 82 -13.45 3.31 -8.46
CA LEU A 82 -12.28 2.70 -9.10
C LEU A 82 -11.03 2.81 -8.23
N ALA A 83 -10.78 3.99 -7.65
CA ALA A 83 -9.65 4.24 -6.78
C ALA A 83 -9.71 3.39 -5.49
N GLU A 84 -10.87 3.31 -4.84
CA GLU A 84 -11.07 2.53 -3.62
C GLU A 84 -10.93 1.03 -3.88
N LYS A 85 -11.54 0.53 -4.97
CA LYS A 85 -11.44 -0.87 -5.39
C LYS A 85 -9.99 -1.27 -5.69
N ASN A 86 -9.22 -0.36 -6.29
CA ASN A 86 -7.85 -0.63 -6.73
C ASN A 86 -6.78 -0.10 -5.78
N ALA A 87 -7.16 0.51 -4.66
CA ALA A 87 -6.22 0.98 -3.65
C ALA A 87 -5.32 -0.19 -3.22
N ALA A 88 -4.05 -0.09 -3.55
CA ALA A 88 -3.08 -1.18 -3.33
C ALA A 88 -2.96 -1.50 -1.83
N VAL A 89 -3.01 -0.45 -1.00
CA VAL A 89 -3.09 -0.53 0.45
C VAL A 89 -4.17 0.41 0.94
N THR A 90 -5.00 -0.08 1.86
CA THR A 90 -5.84 0.77 2.68
C THR A 90 -5.39 0.68 4.13
N ALA A 91 -4.92 1.82 4.64
CA ALA A 91 -4.60 2.00 6.04
C ALA A 91 -5.78 2.80 6.64
N SER A 92 -6.80 2.09 7.11
CA SER A 92 -8.01 2.68 7.69
C SER A 92 -8.02 2.45 9.19
N SER A 93 -8.59 3.40 9.94
CA SER A 93 -8.91 3.23 11.36
C SER A 93 -9.76 1.98 11.62
N ASN A 94 -10.55 1.55 10.63
CA ASN A 94 -11.40 0.36 10.71
C ASN A 94 -10.59 -0.95 10.73
N ASN A 95 -9.31 -0.90 10.33
CA ASN A 95 -8.42 -2.06 10.32
C ASN A 95 -7.44 -2.05 11.51
N LEU A 96 -7.62 -1.17 12.49
CA LEU A 96 -6.79 -1.12 13.69
C LEU A 96 -7.02 -2.36 14.57
N TYR A 97 -5.94 -2.85 15.16
CA TYR A 97 -6.04 -3.84 16.22
C TYR A 97 -6.60 -3.19 17.50
N PRO A 98 -7.35 -3.93 18.33
CA PRO A 98 -7.84 -3.43 19.60
C PRO A 98 -6.70 -2.90 20.46
N LEU A 99 -6.87 -1.70 21.00
CA LEU A 99 -5.92 -1.11 21.96
C LEU A 99 -6.20 -1.65 23.36
N VAL A 100 -5.15 -1.83 24.15
CA VAL A 100 -5.26 -2.18 25.57
C VAL A 100 -4.81 -0.99 26.44
N SER A 101 -5.58 -0.72 27.49
CA SER A 101 -5.29 0.36 28.44
C SER A 101 -4.05 0.10 29.29
N SER A 102 -3.76 -1.17 29.56
CA SER A 102 -2.54 -1.63 30.23
C SER A 102 -2.05 -2.94 29.62
N LEU A 103 -0.74 -3.13 29.60
CA LEU A 103 -0.11 -4.35 29.09
C LEU A 103 -0.31 -5.50 30.12
N PRO A 104 -1.00 -6.59 29.77
CA PRO A 104 -1.21 -7.70 30.69
C PRO A 104 0.09 -8.38 31.08
N GLY A 105 0.25 -8.79 32.34
CA GLY A 105 1.47 -9.47 32.82
C GLY A 105 2.55 -8.54 33.40
N GLY A 106 2.23 -7.26 33.66
CA GLY A 106 3.13 -6.31 34.35
C GLY A 106 3.99 -5.46 33.41
N SER A 107 5.08 -4.87 33.91
CA SER A 107 5.97 -4.02 33.12
C SER A 107 6.66 -4.80 31.98
N PHE A 108 6.89 -4.15 30.85
CA PHE A 108 7.61 -4.73 29.70
C PHE A 108 9.11 -4.88 30.00
N ARG A 109 9.65 -6.08 29.80
CA ARG A 109 11.06 -6.45 30.05
C ARG A 109 11.74 -6.85 28.74
N PRO A 110 12.32 -5.91 27.99
CA PRO A 110 12.75 -6.17 26.62
C PRO A 110 13.84 -7.24 26.55
N ASN A 111 13.60 -8.30 25.78
CA ASN A 111 14.64 -9.22 25.32
C ASN A 111 14.73 -9.13 23.80
N ILE A 112 15.95 -9.03 23.27
CA ILE A 112 16.11 -8.93 21.83
C ILE A 112 15.96 -10.34 21.25
N LEU A 113 14.99 -10.50 20.36
CA LEU A 113 14.70 -11.79 19.74
C LEU A 113 15.60 -11.96 18.52
N ASP A 114 16.59 -12.84 18.66
CA ASP A 114 17.43 -13.26 17.55
C ASP A 114 16.75 -14.41 16.81
N LEU A 115 16.32 -14.14 15.57
CA LEU A 115 15.66 -15.11 14.69
C LEU A 115 16.63 -15.72 13.68
N GLU A 116 17.92 -15.37 13.71
CA GLU A 116 18.92 -15.92 12.81
C GLU A 116 19.02 -17.45 13.03
N GLY A 117 18.83 -18.22 11.95
CA GLY A 117 18.86 -19.69 12.01
C GLY A 117 17.64 -20.35 12.67
N ALA A 118 16.63 -19.58 13.12
CA ALA A 118 15.44 -20.14 13.75
C ALA A 118 14.57 -20.91 12.74
N SER A 119 14.11 -22.11 13.12
CA SER A 119 13.21 -22.89 12.27
C SER A 119 11.82 -22.23 12.22
N PRO A 120 11.14 -22.16 11.06
CA PRO A 120 9.78 -21.63 10.96
C PRO A 120 8.77 -22.33 11.89
N LYS A 121 9.01 -23.60 12.23
CA LYS A 121 8.16 -24.41 13.13
C LYS A 121 8.50 -24.22 14.60
N GLN A 122 9.59 -23.52 14.92
CA GLN A 122 10.02 -23.32 16.29
C GLN A 122 8.99 -22.48 17.05
N ILE A 123 8.65 -22.94 18.25
CA ILE A 123 7.72 -22.24 19.14
C ILE A 123 8.48 -21.15 19.89
N LEU A 124 7.92 -19.95 19.88
CA LEU A 124 8.35 -18.83 20.70
C LEU A 124 7.78 -19.00 22.11
N PRO A 125 8.62 -19.00 23.15
CA PRO A 125 8.13 -19.08 24.52
C PRO A 125 7.40 -17.79 24.90
N ALA A 126 6.64 -17.85 25.99
CA ALA A 126 6.09 -16.65 26.60
C ALA A 126 7.21 -15.70 27.04
N GLY A 127 7.00 -14.42 26.83
CA GLY A 127 8.02 -13.41 27.12
C GLY A 127 7.81 -12.11 26.40
N ASP A 128 8.75 -11.21 26.65
CA ASP A 128 8.82 -9.87 26.11
C ASP A 128 9.98 -9.78 25.13
N TYR A 129 9.66 -9.41 23.89
CA TYR A 129 10.58 -9.43 22.77
C TYR A 129 10.66 -8.08 22.09
N VAL A 130 11.86 -7.71 21.67
CA VAL A 130 12.12 -6.58 20.79
C VAL A 130 12.67 -7.13 19.49
N ILE A 131 12.00 -6.78 18.40
CA ILE A 131 12.34 -7.21 17.05
C ILE A 131 12.65 -5.95 16.24
N PRO A 132 13.91 -5.77 15.82
CA PRO A 132 14.28 -4.73 14.88
C PRO A 132 13.60 -4.98 13.53
N VAL A 133 13.03 -3.92 12.96
CA VAL A 133 12.33 -3.98 11.68
C VAL A 133 12.82 -2.89 10.75
N LYS A 134 13.00 -3.24 9.47
CA LYS A 134 13.10 -2.25 8.40
C LYS A 134 11.69 -1.75 8.13
N VAL A 135 11.53 -0.44 8.06
CA VAL A 135 10.23 0.17 7.75
C VAL A 135 10.19 0.62 6.31
N TYR A 136 8.98 0.69 5.75
CA TYR A 136 8.73 1.17 4.40
C TYR A 136 7.48 2.05 4.38
N SER A 137 7.55 3.12 3.60
CA SER A 137 6.44 4.02 3.33
C SER A 137 5.32 3.35 2.53
N LEU A 138 4.09 3.54 2.98
CA LEU A 138 2.86 3.20 2.24
C LEU A 138 2.20 4.40 1.57
N GLN A 139 2.86 5.56 1.59
CA GLN A 139 2.40 6.77 0.90
C GLN A 139 3.61 7.55 0.37
N ARG A 140 3.45 8.27 -0.74
CA ARG A 140 4.55 8.97 -1.43
C ARG A 140 4.66 10.46 -1.11
N VAL A 141 3.59 11.08 -0.60
CA VAL A 141 3.51 12.55 -0.43
C VAL A 141 3.03 12.92 0.96
N ALA A 142 3.19 12.00 1.90
CA ALA A 142 2.93 12.27 3.30
C ALA A 142 4.27 12.39 4.02
N SER A 143 4.32 13.31 4.98
CA SER A 143 5.53 13.53 5.73
C SER A 143 5.87 12.30 6.56
N SER A 144 7.16 12.07 6.76
CA SER A 144 7.69 11.08 7.68
C SER A 144 8.47 11.76 8.79
N PRO A 145 7.85 12.61 9.61
CA PRO A 145 8.58 13.32 10.62
C PRO A 145 9.03 12.35 11.72
N ASN A 146 10.10 12.73 12.41
CA ASN A 146 10.67 11.93 13.49
C ASN A 146 9.73 11.89 14.71
N GLY A 147 9.73 10.80 15.47
CA GLY A 147 9.10 10.77 16.80
C GLY A 147 7.56 10.71 16.78
N HIS A 148 6.97 9.97 15.85
CA HIS A 148 5.53 9.73 15.82
C HIS A 148 5.10 8.45 16.52
N ARG A 149 3.90 8.49 17.09
CA ARG A 149 3.22 7.32 17.64
C ARG A 149 2.42 6.66 16.52
N TYR A 150 2.53 5.35 16.44
CA TYR A 150 1.84 4.56 15.42
C TYR A 150 0.97 3.50 16.08
N LEU A 151 -0.28 3.45 15.67
CA LEU A 151 -1.23 2.40 16.02
C LEU A 151 -1.05 1.23 15.05
N LEU A 152 -1.06 0.00 15.54
CA LEU A 152 -0.97 -1.16 14.68
C LEU A 152 -2.34 -1.49 14.08
N GLY A 153 -2.35 -1.78 12.78
CA GLY A 153 -3.48 -2.29 12.04
C GLY A 153 -3.08 -3.37 11.03
N ARG A 154 -4.08 -3.85 10.30
CA ARG A 154 -3.92 -4.85 9.25
C ARG A 154 -3.85 -4.19 7.88
N TYR A 155 -3.11 -4.80 6.96
CA TYR A 155 -3.23 -4.44 5.55
C TYR A 155 -4.67 -4.64 5.04
N GLY A 156 -5.23 -3.58 4.44
CA GLY A 156 -6.33 -3.69 3.49
C GLY A 156 -5.87 -3.38 2.07
N GLY A 157 -6.80 -3.40 1.11
CA GLY A 157 -6.54 -3.07 -0.29
C GLY A 157 -6.37 -4.28 -1.20
N SER A 158 -6.29 -4.01 -2.50
CA SER A 158 -6.28 -5.02 -3.57
C SER A 158 -4.91 -5.69 -3.78
N ARG A 159 -3.82 -5.09 -3.27
CA ARG A 159 -2.45 -5.59 -3.41
C ARG A 159 -1.80 -5.92 -2.07
N LYS A 160 -2.60 -6.11 -1.01
CA LYS A 160 -2.09 -6.40 0.34
C LYS A 160 -1.23 -7.66 0.39
N GLU A 161 -1.65 -8.73 -0.28
CA GLU A 161 -0.91 -9.99 -0.30
C GLU A 161 0.43 -9.85 -1.02
N VAL A 162 0.47 -9.04 -2.09
CA VAL A 162 1.70 -8.76 -2.85
C VAL A 162 2.71 -8.02 -1.97
N LEU A 163 2.26 -6.99 -1.24
CA LEU A 163 3.13 -6.21 -0.36
C LEU A 163 3.56 -6.99 0.88
N ALA A 164 2.67 -7.77 1.49
CA ALA A 164 3.03 -8.65 2.59
C ALA A 164 4.05 -9.71 2.16
N ALA A 165 3.90 -10.28 0.96
CA ALA A 165 4.89 -11.17 0.38
C ALA A 165 6.22 -10.47 0.10
N LEU A 166 6.20 -9.26 -0.43
CA LEU A 166 7.40 -8.45 -0.66
C LEU A 166 8.15 -8.19 0.65
N ASN A 167 7.45 -7.77 1.71
CA ASN A 167 8.05 -7.55 3.03
C ASN A 167 8.65 -8.84 3.61
N ARG A 168 7.99 -9.98 3.40
CA ARG A 168 8.48 -11.27 3.86
C ARG A 168 9.77 -11.68 3.15
N SER A 169 9.82 -11.53 1.83
CA SER A 169 11.02 -11.84 1.05
C SER A 169 12.15 -10.84 1.37
N ALA A 170 11.81 -9.57 1.58
CA ALA A 170 12.74 -8.52 1.98
C ALA A 170 13.51 -8.86 3.27
N ALA A 171 12.84 -9.48 4.25
CA ALA A 171 13.42 -9.82 5.55
C ALA A 171 14.67 -10.70 5.44
N SER A 172 14.73 -11.56 4.41
CA SER A 172 15.83 -12.52 4.18
C SER A 172 16.66 -12.21 2.92
N SER A 173 16.44 -11.04 2.29
CA SER A 173 17.16 -10.65 1.09
C SER A 173 18.30 -9.65 1.36
N ASP A 174 19.38 -9.76 0.59
CA ASP A 174 20.47 -8.78 0.51
C ASP A 174 20.11 -7.51 -0.28
N VAL A 175 18.87 -7.40 -0.75
CA VAL A 175 18.40 -6.26 -1.54
C VAL A 175 18.37 -5.01 -0.66
N SER A 176 18.86 -3.90 -1.22
CA SER A 176 18.90 -2.63 -0.49
C SER A 176 17.49 -2.17 -0.09
N GLN A 177 17.35 -1.57 1.09
CA GLN A 177 16.06 -1.02 1.55
C GLN A 177 15.48 -0.01 0.54
N ARG A 178 16.35 0.74 -0.15
CA ARG A 178 15.96 1.70 -1.17
C ARG A 178 15.31 1.04 -2.38
N ASP A 179 15.90 -0.05 -2.85
CA ASP A 179 15.38 -0.84 -3.97
C ASP A 179 14.01 -1.46 -3.61
N LEU A 180 13.89 -1.98 -2.40
CA LEU A 180 12.63 -2.51 -1.86
C LEU A 180 11.54 -1.43 -1.70
N GLN A 181 11.90 -0.24 -1.21
CA GLN A 181 10.97 0.88 -1.07
C GLN A 181 10.42 1.35 -2.42
N ASN A 182 11.30 1.45 -3.43
CA ASN A 182 10.92 1.82 -4.79
C ASN A 182 10.00 0.77 -5.44
N LEU A 183 10.31 -0.53 -5.29
CA LEU A 183 9.43 -1.59 -5.75
C LEU A 183 8.08 -1.55 -5.01
N SER A 184 8.08 -1.33 -3.70
CA SER A 184 6.87 -1.15 -2.91
C SER A 184 6.00 -0.02 -3.45
N TRP A 185 6.57 1.15 -3.77
CA TRP A 185 5.80 2.23 -4.40
C TRP A 185 5.35 1.93 -5.82
N ALA A 186 6.11 1.18 -6.61
CA ALA A 186 5.66 0.77 -7.95
C ALA A 186 4.40 -0.11 -7.84
N VAL A 187 4.42 -1.06 -6.90
CA VAL A 187 3.25 -1.90 -6.59
C VAL A 187 2.09 -1.04 -6.10
N GLN A 188 2.34 -0.08 -5.18
CA GLN A 188 1.31 0.82 -4.66
C GLN A 188 0.72 1.74 -5.73
N ALA A 189 1.53 2.23 -6.66
CA ALA A 189 1.13 3.11 -7.74
C ALA A 189 0.42 2.38 -8.89
N GLY A 190 0.20 1.08 -8.77
CA GLY A 190 -0.52 0.31 -9.79
C GLY A 190 0.32 -0.15 -10.96
N ALA A 191 1.64 0.04 -10.94
CA ALA A 191 2.51 -0.36 -12.05
C ALA A 191 2.31 -1.86 -12.36
N SER A 192 2.21 -2.18 -13.64
CA SER A 192 2.16 -3.56 -14.10
C SER A 192 3.56 -4.13 -14.24
N TYR A 193 3.69 -5.46 -14.17
CA TYR A 193 4.99 -6.12 -14.38
C TYR A 193 5.67 -5.70 -15.68
N LYS A 194 4.89 -5.55 -16.77
CA LYS A 194 5.41 -5.17 -18.09
C LYS A 194 5.84 -3.70 -18.20
N GLU A 195 5.33 -2.84 -17.34
CA GLU A 195 5.69 -1.42 -17.29
C GLU A 195 6.93 -1.15 -16.44
N MET A 196 7.24 -2.05 -15.51
CA MET A 196 8.41 -1.92 -14.66
C MET A 196 9.70 -1.99 -15.49
N PRO A 197 10.74 -1.21 -15.18
CA PRO A 197 12.07 -1.39 -15.75
C PRO A 197 12.62 -2.81 -15.54
N ALA A 198 13.55 -3.25 -16.38
CA ALA A 198 14.07 -4.62 -16.35
C ALA A 198 14.66 -5.01 -14.98
N GLU A 199 15.33 -4.09 -14.31
CA GLU A 199 15.90 -4.28 -12.97
C GLU A 199 14.81 -4.51 -11.93
N MET A 200 13.69 -3.80 -12.04
CA MET A 200 12.56 -3.94 -11.13
C MET A 200 11.77 -5.22 -11.43
N GLN A 201 11.64 -5.61 -12.70
CA GLN A 201 11.14 -6.93 -13.08
C GLN A 201 12.00 -8.03 -12.47
N ALA A 202 13.33 -7.92 -12.53
CA ALA A 202 14.24 -8.87 -11.90
C ALA A 202 14.05 -8.95 -10.38
N LEU A 203 13.74 -7.83 -9.70
CA LEU A 203 13.39 -7.86 -8.28
C LEU A 203 12.06 -8.57 -8.00
N VAL A 204 11.03 -8.33 -8.83
CA VAL A 204 9.77 -9.10 -8.74
C VAL A 204 10.02 -10.58 -8.91
N ASP A 205 10.85 -10.94 -9.90
CA ASP A 205 11.17 -12.32 -10.25
C ASP A 205 11.96 -13.03 -9.16
N ARG A 206 12.81 -12.29 -8.46
CA ARG A 206 13.61 -12.78 -7.34
C ARG A 206 12.80 -12.89 -6.05
N LEU A 207 12.00 -11.87 -5.73
CA LEU A 207 11.40 -11.72 -4.40
C LEU A 207 9.97 -12.26 -4.33
N ILE A 208 9.18 -12.09 -5.38
CA ILE A 208 7.74 -12.41 -5.40
C ILE A 208 7.28 -12.99 -6.75
N PRO A 209 7.97 -14.00 -7.32
CA PRO A 209 7.68 -14.52 -8.66
C PRO A 209 6.23 -15.02 -8.83
N GLN A 210 5.65 -15.59 -7.78
CA GLN A 210 4.27 -16.08 -7.77
C GLN A 210 3.22 -14.95 -7.92
N TYR A 211 3.61 -13.69 -7.71
CA TYR A 211 2.72 -12.52 -7.82
C TYR A 211 2.87 -11.75 -9.13
N ARG A 212 3.70 -12.19 -10.09
CA ARG A 212 3.80 -11.54 -11.42
C ARG A 212 2.44 -11.31 -12.07
N SER A 213 1.56 -12.30 -12.02
CA SER A 213 0.23 -12.23 -12.63
C SER A 213 -0.73 -11.33 -11.86
N ALA A 214 -0.46 -11.00 -10.59
CA ALA A 214 -1.24 -10.05 -9.79
C ALA A 214 -0.87 -8.58 -10.08
N LEU A 215 0.32 -8.33 -10.65
CA LEU A 215 0.79 -7.01 -11.09
C LEU A 215 0.24 -6.68 -12.49
N LYS A 216 -1.09 -6.66 -12.63
CA LYS A 216 -1.77 -6.33 -13.89
C LYS A 216 -1.88 -4.82 -14.09
N PRO A 217 -1.83 -4.35 -15.35
CA PRO A 217 -2.19 -2.98 -15.70
C PRO A 217 -3.69 -2.76 -15.51
N GLY A 218 -4.15 -1.51 -15.57
CA GLY A 218 -5.53 -1.24 -15.95
C GLY A 218 -6.23 -0.15 -15.16
N TRP A 219 -6.05 -0.03 -13.85
CA TRP A 219 -6.95 0.84 -13.08
C TRP A 219 -6.72 2.33 -13.33
N TRP A 220 -5.47 2.75 -13.57
CA TRP A 220 -5.19 4.15 -13.93
C TRP A 220 -5.61 4.44 -15.37
N GLU A 221 -5.37 3.49 -16.28
CA GLU A 221 -5.86 3.56 -17.67
C GLU A 221 -7.39 3.67 -17.71
N GLU A 222 -8.10 2.96 -16.82
CA GLU A 222 -9.55 3.06 -16.68
C GLU A 222 -9.99 4.46 -16.23
N ILE A 223 -9.25 5.09 -15.30
CA ILE A 223 -9.50 6.49 -14.91
C ILE A 223 -9.25 7.44 -16.09
N GLU A 224 -8.12 7.30 -16.79
CA GLU A 224 -7.80 8.12 -17.97
C GLU A 224 -8.80 7.92 -19.09
N GLN A 225 -9.25 6.69 -19.33
CA GLN A 225 -10.24 6.38 -20.35
C GLN A 225 -11.61 6.96 -19.99
N LEU A 226 -12.09 6.74 -18.75
CA LEU A 226 -13.34 7.32 -18.26
C LEU A 226 -13.31 8.84 -18.41
N TRP A 227 -12.18 9.44 -18.02
CA TRP A 227 -11.96 10.87 -18.14
C TRP A 227 -11.96 11.36 -19.59
N ASN A 228 -11.17 10.76 -20.48
CA ASN A 228 -11.04 11.17 -21.88
C ASN A 228 -12.38 11.06 -22.63
N GLN A 229 -13.18 10.05 -22.29
CA GLN A 229 -14.53 9.90 -22.84
C GLN A 229 -15.51 10.96 -22.31
N SER A 230 -15.29 11.47 -21.10
CA SER A 230 -16.18 12.44 -20.43
C SER A 230 -15.79 13.89 -20.69
N TYR A 231 -14.49 14.17 -20.89
CA TYR A 231 -13.94 15.52 -20.99
C TYR A 231 -14.61 16.36 -22.08
N GLN A 232 -14.78 15.78 -23.28
CA GLN A 232 -15.43 16.47 -24.40
C GLN A 232 -16.93 16.66 -24.17
N ALA A 233 -17.60 15.64 -23.62
CA ALA A 233 -19.05 15.65 -23.43
C ALA A 233 -19.49 16.65 -22.34
N LEU A 234 -18.67 16.86 -21.32
CA LEU A 234 -18.99 17.72 -20.17
C LEU A 234 -18.16 19.02 -20.12
N ARG A 235 -17.29 19.28 -21.11
CA ARG A 235 -16.37 20.44 -21.14
C ARG A 235 -15.57 20.57 -19.83
N LEU A 236 -15.04 19.45 -19.36
CA LEU A 236 -14.36 19.39 -18.06
C LEU A 236 -13.04 20.18 -18.07
N HIS A 237 -12.52 20.46 -16.88
CA HIS A 237 -11.15 20.99 -16.68
C HIS A 237 -10.08 19.98 -17.09
N SER A 238 -8.78 20.18 -16.82
CA SER A 238 -7.80 19.08 -16.99
C SER A 238 -8.03 17.95 -15.97
N LEU A 239 -7.55 16.72 -16.22
CA LEU A 239 -7.74 15.61 -15.27
C LEU A 239 -7.18 15.95 -13.89
N GLN A 240 -6.01 16.59 -13.81
CA GLN A 240 -5.41 17.01 -12.54
C GLN A 240 -6.30 17.99 -11.78
N GLU A 241 -6.80 19.02 -12.47
CA GLU A 241 -7.65 20.05 -11.89
C GLU A 241 -9.00 19.45 -11.45
N PHE A 242 -9.57 18.57 -12.26
CA PHE A 242 -10.79 17.83 -11.92
C PHE A 242 -10.60 16.97 -10.67
N LEU A 243 -9.56 16.13 -10.63
CA LEU A 243 -9.29 15.28 -9.46
C LEU A 243 -9.12 16.15 -8.21
N THR A 244 -8.35 17.22 -8.29
CA THR A 244 -8.08 18.09 -7.14
C THR A 244 -9.34 18.79 -6.63
N ARG A 245 -10.19 19.29 -7.53
CA ARG A 245 -11.43 20.00 -7.16
C ARG A 245 -12.53 19.07 -6.66
N ASN A 246 -12.74 17.95 -7.36
CA ASN A 246 -13.89 17.08 -7.11
C ASN A 246 -13.61 15.93 -6.11
N LEU A 247 -12.34 15.60 -5.86
CA LEU A 247 -11.95 14.53 -4.94
C LEU A 247 -11.04 15.00 -3.79
N GLY A 248 -10.66 16.28 -3.74
CA GLY A 248 -9.85 16.85 -2.66
C GLY A 248 -8.53 16.09 -2.44
N ASP A 249 -8.25 15.70 -1.20
CA ASP A 249 -7.04 14.94 -0.84
C ASP A 249 -6.92 13.59 -1.56
N THR A 250 -8.05 12.94 -1.84
CA THR A 250 -8.06 11.68 -2.60
C THR A 250 -7.59 11.94 -4.03
N GLY A 251 -8.07 13.01 -4.66
CA GLY A 251 -7.64 13.41 -6.00
C GLY A 251 -6.18 13.79 -6.08
N ARG A 252 -5.70 14.56 -5.08
CA ARG A 252 -4.26 14.89 -4.93
C ARG A 252 -3.41 13.63 -4.80
N SER A 253 -3.84 12.67 -3.98
CA SER A 253 -3.15 11.41 -3.76
C SER A 253 -3.11 10.54 -5.03
N LEU A 254 -4.22 10.46 -5.76
CA LEU A 254 -4.31 9.74 -7.02
C LEU A 254 -3.38 10.32 -8.09
N PHE A 255 -3.40 11.64 -8.24
CA PHE A 255 -2.50 12.31 -9.18
C PHE A 255 -1.02 12.13 -8.78
N ALA A 256 -0.72 12.20 -7.49
CA ALA A 256 0.59 11.85 -6.98
C ALA A 256 0.95 10.39 -7.30
N MET A 257 0.04 9.42 -7.22
CA MET A 257 0.32 8.04 -7.61
C MET A 257 0.67 7.92 -9.10
N LYS A 258 -0.07 8.60 -9.98
CA LYS A 258 0.26 8.67 -11.42
C LYS A 258 1.69 9.17 -11.60
N GLN A 259 2.05 10.28 -10.96
CA GLN A 259 3.40 10.83 -11.07
C GLN A 259 4.48 9.87 -10.55
N VAL A 260 4.19 8.89 -9.68
CA VAL A 260 5.20 7.89 -9.30
C VAL A 260 5.39 6.97 -10.45
N ARG A 261 4.27 6.41 -10.92
CA ARG A 261 4.25 5.43 -11.98
C ARG A 261 4.97 5.98 -13.19
N ASP A 262 4.60 7.17 -13.65
CA ASP A 262 5.22 7.82 -14.79
C ASP A 262 6.73 8.01 -14.59
N ARG A 263 7.18 8.42 -13.38
CA ARG A 263 8.62 8.58 -13.08
C ARG A 263 9.36 7.24 -12.97
N LEU A 264 8.74 6.22 -12.40
CA LEU A 264 9.31 4.88 -12.25
C LEU A 264 9.44 4.19 -13.61
N VAL A 265 8.43 4.34 -14.46
CA VAL A 265 8.42 3.81 -15.83
C VAL A 265 9.40 4.57 -16.73
N ALA A 266 9.43 5.91 -16.64
CA ALA A 266 10.29 6.72 -17.52
C ALA A 266 11.79 6.69 -17.15
N LYS A 267 12.15 6.46 -15.88
CA LYS A 267 13.54 6.57 -15.40
C LYS A 267 14.27 5.22 -15.33
N GLY A 268 14.10 4.34 -16.33
CA GLY A 268 14.72 3.01 -16.42
C GLY A 268 16.01 2.81 -15.60
N GLU A 269 17.04 3.63 -15.85
CA GLU A 269 18.36 3.50 -15.21
C GLU A 269 18.57 4.30 -13.89
N ASN A 270 17.71 5.27 -13.57
CA ASN A 270 17.89 6.16 -12.40
C ASN A 270 16.80 5.95 -11.32
N TRP A 271 16.10 4.81 -11.37
CA TRP A 271 15.05 4.50 -10.41
C TRP A 271 15.59 4.40 -8.98
N ARG A 272 16.85 3.96 -8.82
CA ARG A 272 17.51 3.86 -7.51
C ARG A 272 17.52 5.19 -6.75
N ASN A 273 17.62 6.34 -7.40
CA ASN A 273 17.63 7.63 -6.71
C ASN A 273 16.23 8.23 -6.50
N LEU A 274 15.16 7.54 -6.90
CA LEU A 274 13.79 8.06 -6.78
C LEU A 274 13.29 8.13 -5.33
N ALA A 275 13.78 7.27 -4.43
CA ALA A 275 13.33 7.29 -3.04
C ALA A 275 13.70 8.57 -2.30
N ASP A 276 14.87 9.13 -2.60
CA ASP A 276 15.30 10.39 -2.03
C ASP A 276 14.42 11.57 -2.50
N LEU A 277 13.74 11.44 -3.66
CA LEU A 277 12.82 12.46 -4.20
C LEU A 277 11.41 12.40 -3.59
N PHE A 278 11.07 11.30 -2.91
CA PHE A 278 9.72 11.04 -2.40
C PHE A 278 9.64 11.05 -0.88
N LEU A 279 10.77 10.82 -0.20
CA LEU A 279 10.85 10.88 1.24
C LEU A 279 11.16 12.30 1.68
N ILE A 280 10.11 13.10 1.83
CA ILE A 280 10.23 14.43 2.39
C ILE A 280 10.12 14.31 3.91
N ASN A 281 11.23 14.53 4.60
CA ASN A 281 11.20 14.90 6.01
C ASN A 281 10.95 16.41 6.05
N ASP A 282 9.72 16.82 6.30
CA ASP A 282 9.35 18.24 6.35
C ASP A 282 9.84 18.94 7.63
N GLY A 283 10.62 18.25 8.47
CA GLY A 283 11.15 18.79 9.71
C GLY A 283 10.08 19.03 10.78
N THR A 284 8.83 18.61 10.54
CA THR A 284 7.77 18.73 11.54
C THR A 284 8.18 17.95 12.79
N ALA A 285 8.08 18.57 13.96
CA ALA A 285 8.34 17.87 15.21
C ALA A 285 7.31 16.74 15.41
N GLY A 286 7.79 15.58 15.87
CA GLY A 286 6.95 14.46 16.26
C GLY A 286 5.88 14.85 17.28
N ALA A 287 4.71 14.23 17.17
CA ALA A 287 3.54 14.50 17.99
C ALA A 287 3.61 13.98 19.43
N GLY A 288 4.72 13.40 19.90
CA GLY A 288 4.84 13.02 21.31
C GLY A 288 5.98 12.08 21.68
N ASN A 289 5.92 11.60 22.93
CA ASN A 289 6.82 10.59 23.48
C ASN A 289 6.53 9.24 22.80
N VAL A 290 7.43 8.76 21.94
CA VAL A 290 7.31 7.47 21.23
C VAL A 290 7.14 6.28 22.18
N LEU A 291 7.62 6.39 23.43
CA LEU A 291 7.47 5.37 24.46
C LEU A 291 6.04 5.28 25.01
N ALA A 292 5.25 6.33 24.81
CA ALA A 292 3.81 6.37 25.11
C ALA A 292 2.95 5.82 23.96
N THR A 293 3.56 5.15 22.96
CA THR A 293 2.81 4.42 21.93
C THR A 293 1.99 3.32 22.61
N PRO A 294 0.66 3.27 22.39
CA PRO A 294 -0.23 2.31 23.04
C PRO A 294 0.03 0.89 22.55
N TRP A 295 -0.34 -0.09 23.38
CA TRP A 295 -0.26 -1.50 23.03
C TRP A 295 -1.51 -1.94 22.25
N SER A 296 -1.30 -2.73 21.21
CA SER A 296 -2.35 -3.36 20.42
C SER A 296 -2.38 -4.87 20.69
N GLN A 297 -3.56 -5.45 20.84
CA GLN A 297 -3.74 -6.90 20.87
C GLN A 297 -3.84 -7.45 19.44
N ILE A 298 -2.75 -8.05 18.95
CA ILE A 298 -2.66 -8.50 17.55
C ILE A 298 -3.16 -9.94 17.34
N ALA A 299 -3.16 -10.73 18.41
CA ALA A 299 -3.79 -12.04 18.49
C ALA A 299 -4.14 -12.36 19.96
N GLU A 300 -4.84 -13.46 20.21
CA GLU A 300 -5.13 -13.91 21.58
C GLU A 300 -3.82 -14.16 22.35
N GLY A 301 -3.65 -13.47 23.48
CA GLY A 301 -2.43 -13.56 24.28
C GLY A 301 -1.19 -12.92 23.66
N VAL A 302 -1.34 -12.15 22.57
CA VAL A 302 -0.22 -11.52 21.86
C VAL A 302 -0.46 -10.02 21.74
N TYR A 303 0.46 -9.24 22.30
CA TYR A 303 0.38 -7.79 22.31
C TYR A 303 1.61 -7.21 21.62
N ALA A 304 1.43 -6.17 20.82
CA ALA A 304 2.56 -5.48 20.21
C ALA A 304 2.36 -3.97 20.14
N ARG A 305 3.48 -3.27 19.99
CA ARG A 305 3.52 -1.87 19.59
C ARG A 305 4.75 -1.61 18.74
N PHE A 306 4.63 -0.67 17.82
CA PHE A 306 5.72 -0.25 16.96
C PHE A 306 6.29 1.09 17.45
N VAL A 307 7.58 1.12 17.77
CA VAL A 307 8.28 2.29 18.31
C VAL A 307 9.36 2.72 17.33
N THR A 308 9.34 3.99 16.92
CA THR A 308 10.37 4.58 16.07
C THR A 308 10.57 6.06 16.38
N GLU A 309 11.84 6.48 16.49
CA GLU A 309 12.26 7.89 16.52
C GLU A 309 12.65 8.41 15.13
N GLY A 310 12.69 7.50 14.14
CA GLY A 310 13.12 7.76 12.78
C GLY A 310 11.97 7.85 11.79
N ASN A 311 12.33 7.93 10.51
CA ASN A 311 11.41 7.98 9.39
C ASN A 311 11.36 6.64 8.64
N ALA A 312 10.66 6.57 7.49
CA ALA A 312 10.47 5.36 6.70
C ALA A 312 11.74 4.71 6.11
N ASN A 313 12.93 5.26 6.34
CA ASN A 313 14.21 4.64 5.98
C ASN A 313 15.07 4.25 7.19
N ASP A 314 14.57 4.46 8.41
CA ASP A 314 15.29 4.10 9.62
C ASP A 314 14.90 2.69 10.10
N THR A 315 15.64 2.17 11.07
CA THR A 315 15.26 0.94 11.77
C THR A 315 14.25 1.30 12.86
N GLY A 316 13.09 0.63 12.84
CA GLY A 316 12.12 0.71 13.93
C GLY A 316 12.22 -0.50 14.85
N LEU A 317 11.52 -0.44 15.99
CA LEU A 317 11.47 -1.52 16.98
C LEU A 317 10.03 -1.97 17.15
N LEU A 318 9.76 -3.23 16.78
CA LEU A 318 8.52 -3.89 17.14
C LEU A 318 8.70 -4.54 18.51
N GLN A 319 7.95 -4.06 19.51
CA GLN A 319 7.88 -4.67 20.82
C GLN A 319 6.72 -5.64 20.84
N LEU A 320 6.94 -6.84 21.37
CA LEU A 320 6.01 -7.96 21.36
C LEU A 320 5.97 -8.60 22.75
N ARG A 321 4.79 -8.80 23.30
CA ARG A 321 4.55 -9.66 24.47
C ARG A 321 3.75 -10.88 24.05
N ILE A 322 4.29 -12.05 24.34
CA ILE A 322 3.60 -13.34 24.22
C ILE A 322 3.26 -13.82 25.63
N MET A 323 1.97 -13.94 25.93
CA MET A 323 1.50 -14.44 27.21
C MET A 323 1.67 -15.96 27.29
N GLY A 324 1.99 -16.46 28.48
CA GLY A 324 2.00 -17.88 28.75
C GLY A 324 0.60 -18.45 28.70
N GLY A 325 0.37 -19.38 27.79
CA GLY A 325 -0.80 -20.25 27.79
C GLY A 325 -0.50 -21.45 28.66
N LYS A 326 -1.44 -21.84 29.52
CA LYS A 326 -1.42 -23.22 30.01
C LYS A 326 -1.78 -24.09 28.82
N VAL A 327 -0.80 -24.75 28.20
CA VAL A 327 -1.09 -25.91 27.35
C VAL A 327 -1.82 -26.88 28.27
N ALA A 328 -3.10 -27.14 27.98
CA ALA A 328 -3.80 -28.22 28.65
C ALA A 328 -3.04 -29.50 28.27
N GLN A 329 -2.12 -29.92 29.14
CA GLN A 329 -1.69 -31.31 29.15
C GLN A 329 -2.97 -32.11 29.29
N LYS A 330 -3.22 -32.98 28.34
CA LYS A 330 -4.33 -33.93 28.37
C LYS A 330 -4.06 -34.88 29.54
N GLY A 331 -4.40 -34.43 30.75
CA GLY A 331 -4.13 -35.08 32.02
C GLY A 331 -5.45 -35.25 32.76
N MET A 332 -5.87 -36.52 32.84
CA MET A 332 -6.88 -37.12 33.73
C MET A 332 -7.82 -36.17 34.47
N THR A 333 -9.10 -36.26 34.09
CA THR A 333 -10.22 -35.78 34.89
C THR A 333 -10.22 -36.48 36.26
N ASN A 334 -10.00 -35.74 37.34
CA ASN A 334 -10.54 -36.13 38.64
C ASN A 334 -11.94 -35.54 38.75
N GLY A 335 -12.94 -36.42 38.81
CA GLY A 335 -14.33 -36.04 39.00
C GLY A 335 -14.52 -35.39 40.36
N ASN A 336 -14.73 -34.08 40.37
CA ASN A 336 -15.92 -33.46 40.97
C ASN A 336 -15.79 -31.94 41.05
N LYS A 337 -16.91 -31.28 40.75
CA LYS A 337 -17.24 -29.85 40.93
C LYS A 337 -16.61 -28.89 39.91
N GLY A 338 -17.41 -28.59 38.90
CA GLY A 338 -17.16 -27.54 37.93
C GLY A 338 -17.36 -26.14 38.50
N ILE A 339 -16.40 -25.28 38.18
CA ILE A 339 -16.64 -24.05 37.42
C ILE A 339 -15.56 -24.07 36.33
N PRO A 340 -15.89 -24.08 35.02
CA PRO A 340 -14.86 -23.94 34.01
C PRO A 340 -14.36 -22.48 34.09
N LEU A 341 -13.26 -22.27 34.82
CA LEU A 341 -12.39 -21.15 34.52
C LEU A 341 -12.01 -21.33 33.06
N LEU A 342 -12.51 -20.46 32.17
CA LEU A 342 -12.06 -20.42 30.78
C LEU A 342 -10.53 -20.39 30.83
N PRO A 343 -9.85 -21.48 30.45
CA PRO A 343 -8.41 -21.43 30.40
C PRO A 343 -8.09 -20.39 29.32
N ILE A 344 -7.31 -19.37 29.67
CA ILE A 344 -6.64 -18.55 28.68
C ILE A 344 -5.68 -19.51 27.97
N VAL A 345 -6.15 -20.14 26.90
CA VAL A 345 -5.33 -20.98 26.04
C VAL A 345 -4.54 -20.03 25.17
N ALA A 346 -3.45 -19.47 25.70
CA ALA A 346 -2.54 -18.74 24.83
C ALA A 346 -1.96 -19.76 23.84
N ARG A 347 -2.29 -19.57 22.56
CA ARG A 347 -1.76 -20.36 21.47
C ARG A 347 -0.25 -20.19 21.45
N ALA A 348 0.49 -21.30 21.46
CA ALA A 348 1.92 -21.30 21.18
C ALA A 348 2.14 -20.64 19.80
N MET A 349 2.90 -19.54 19.76
CA MET A 349 3.21 -18.85 18.50
C MET A 349 4.47 -19.46 17.91
N THR A 350 4.42 -19.84 16.65
CA THR A 350 5.60 -20.25 15.88
C THR A 350 6.33 -19.06 15.29
N VAL A 351 7.61 -19.23 14.99
CA VAL A 351 8.42 -18.26 14.24
C VAL A 351 7.75 -17.90 12.90
N TYR A 352 7.19 -18.88 12.19
CA TYR A 352 6.44 -18.63 10.96
C TYR A 352 5.22 -17.72 11.16
N GLU A 353 4.43 -17.97 12.21
CA GLU A 353 3.27 -17.12 12.53
C GLU A 353 3.69 -15.71 12.91
N LEU A 354 4.78 -15.56 13.66
CA LEU A 354 5.36 -14.25 13.97
C LEU A 354 5.75 -13.51 12.68
N TYR A 355 6.51 -14.15 11.79
CA TYR A 355 6.86 -13.55 10.48
C TYR A 355 5.63 -13.12 9.71
N LYS A 356 4.64 -14.00 9.61
CA LYS A 356 3.40 -13.72 8.91
C LYS A 356 2.73 -12.47 9.47
N ILE A 357 2.56 -12.41 10.80
CA ILE A 357 1.98 -11.25 11.49
C ILE A 357 2.76 -9.99 11.15
N ILE A 358 4.08 -9.95 11.38
CA ILE A 358 4.89 -8.73 11.19
C ILE A 358 4.78 -8.22 9.76
N THR A 359 4.89 -9.12 8.78
CA THR A 359 4.84 -8.76 7.34
C THR A 359 3.46 -8.27 6.89
N GLU A 360 2.43 -8.52 7.69
CA GLU A 360 1.04 -8.11 7.46
C GLU A 360 0.63 -6.90 8.35
N LEU A 361 1.55 -6.35 9.14
CA LEU A 361 1.30 -5.16 9.96
C LEU A 361 1.39 -3.87 9.14
N VAL A 362 0.49 -2.95 9.49
CA VAL A 362 0.55 -1.54 9.09
C VAL A 362 0.61 -0.68 10.35
N ALA A 363 1.59 0.21 10.42
CA ALA A 363 1.71 1.23 11.44
C ALA A 363 1.01 2.51 10.94
N LEU A 364 -0.12 2.84 11.55
CA LEU A 364 -0.95 4.00 11.26
C LEU A 364 -0.60 5.15 12.20
N PRO A 365 -0.19 6.32 11.71
CA PRO A 365 0.17 7.43 12.58
C PRO A 365 -1.04 7.91 13.39
N GLU A 366 -0.84 8.07 14.70
CA GLU A 366 -1.86 8.62 15.58
C GLU A 366 -2.05 10.12 15.30
N GLY A 367 -3.27 10.54 14.99
CA GLY A 367 -3.60 11.95 14.76
C GLY A 367 -3.49 12.40 13.30
N LYS A 368 -2.50 13.24 12.99
CA LYS A 368 -2.46 14.05 11.75
C LYS A 368 -2.58 13.20 10.48
N LYS A 369 -3.55 13.54 9.62
CA LYS A 369 -3.84 12.86 8.34
C LYS A 369 -2.73 12.94 7.29
N ASN A 370 -1.70 13.77 7.51
CA ASN A 370 -0.62 14.03 6.53
C ASN A 370 0.67 13.25 6.83
N ILE A 371 0.65 12.36 7.82
CA ILE A 371 1.78 11.47 8.13
C ILE A 371 1.56 10.16 7.39
N GLN A 372 2.62 9.61 6.80
CA GLN A 372 2.51 8.38 6.03
C GLN A 372 2.32 7.15 6.93
N PRO A 373 1.41 6.23 6.58
CA PRO A 373 1.41 4.89 7.16
C PRO A 373 2.69 4.14 6.78
N LEU A 374 3.13 3.27 7.68
CA LEU A 374 4.33 2.45 7.51
C LEU A 374 3.96 0.98 7.44
N THR A 375 4.74 0.22 6.70
CA THR A 375 4.83 -1.22 6.87
C THR A 375 6.24 -1.63 7.26
N MET A 376 6.45 -2.90 7.53
CA MET A 376 7.67 -3.39 8.11
C MET A 376 8.03 -4.80 7.68
N SER A 377 9.34 -5.06 7.60
CA SER A 377 9.91 -6.40 7.49
C SER A 377 10.86 -6.62 8.67
N PRO A 378 10.86 -7.80 9.31
CA PRO A 378 11.90 -8.17 10.27
C PRO A 378 13.29 -7.97 9.65
N ASP A 379 14.22 -7.39 10.40
CA ASP A 379 15.60 -7.29 9.97
C ASP A 379 16.36 -8.52 10.45
N LEU A 380 16.63 -9.47 9.53
CA LEU A 380 17.27 -10.75 9.85
C LEU A 380 18.76 -10.79 9.54
N PHE A 381 19.35 -9.68 9.12
CA PHE A 381 20.77 -9.63 8.75
C PHE A 381 21.66 -9.15 9.90
N SER A 382 22.95 -9.55 9.82
CA SER A 382 24.04 -9.28 10.77
C SER A 382 24.18 -7.85 11.28
N VAL A 383 23.67 -6.86 10.54
CA VAL A 383 23.62 -5.45 10.96
C VAL A 383 22.89 -5.31 12.29
N THR A 384 21.87 -6.14 12.55
CA THR A 384 21.16 -6.15 13.82
C THR A 384 22.01 -6.72 14.95
N LYS A 385 22.82 -7.76 14.70
CA LYS A 385 23.74 -8.31 15.71
C LYS A 385 24.78 -7.28 16.13
N ASP A 386 25.35 -6.54 15.18
CA ASP A 386 26.29 -5.45 15.48
C ASP A 386 25.60 -4.29 16.21
N ILE A 387 24.42 -3.83 15.76
CA ILE A 387 23.66 -2.76 16.44
C ILE A 387 23.26 -3.15 17.87
N VAL A 388 22.89 -4.41 18.08
CA VAL A 388 22.45 -4.94 19.37
C VAL A 388 23.63 -5.17 20.30
N GLU A 389 24.72 -5.78 19.82
CA GLU A 389 25.95 -5.94 20.62
C GLU A 389 26.59 -4.59 20.95
N ILE A 390 26.59 -3.65 20.00
CA ILE A 390 27.02 -2.26 20.23
C ILE A 390 26.05 -1.57 21.21
N GLY A 391 24.74 -1.76 21.05
CA GLY A 391 23.68 -1.23 21.93
C GLY A 391 23.80 -1.69 23.38
N ILE A 392 24.07 -2.97 23.59
CA ILE A 392 24.28 -3.57 24.92
C ILE A 392 25.55 -3.01 25.55
N LYS A 393 26.69 -3.07 24.83
CA LYS A 393 27.96 -2.48 25.28
C LYS A 393 27.83 -0.98 25.54
N PHE A 394 26.93 -0.32 24.83
CA PHE A 394 26.64 1.10 24.95
C PHE A 394 25.84 1.44 26.20
N CYS A 395 24.71 0.76 26.45
CA CYS A 395 23.93 0.97 27.67
C CYS A 395 24.80 0.65 28.91
N GLU A 396 25.75 -0.30 28.79
CA GLU A 396 26.73 -0.62 29.84
C GLU A 396 27.80 0.47 30.05
N ARG A 397 28.24 1.16 28.98
CA ARG A 397 29.39 2.09 29.04
C ARG A 397 29.06 3.58 29.11
N ARG A 398 27.80 4.00 28.96
CA ARG A 398 27.36 5.43 28.97
C ARG A 398 28.16 6.38 28.06
N SER A 399 28.82 5.87 27.03
CA SER A 399 29.46 6.70 26.00
C SER A 399 28.39 7.44 25.17
N ALA A 400 28.75 8.29 24.19
CA ALA A 400 27.78 8.93 23.28
C ALA A 400 27.96 8.34 21.85
N PRO A 401 26.95 7.69 21.24
CA PRO A 401 26.98 7.24 19.86
C PRO A 401 26.89 8.44 18.92
N ARG A 402 27.41 8.30 17.70
CA ARG A 402 27.24 9.27 16.61
C ARG A 402 26.47 8.61 15.46
N GLY A 403 25.56 9.34 14.80
CA GLY A 403 24.87 8.90 13.57
C GLY A 403 23.52 8.20 13.76
N ARG A 404 23.02 7.51 12.72
CA ARG A 404 21.67 6.89 12.67
C ARG A 404 21.44 5.80 13.75
N LEU A 405 22.50 5.13 14.18
CA LEU A 405 22.46 4.12 15.25
C LEU A 405 22.03 4.69 16.62
N LEU A 406 22.34 5.96 16.90
CA LEU A 406 22.07 6.63 18.18
C LEU A 406 20.61 6.52 18.61
N LYS A 407 19.68 6.72 17.68
CA LYS A 407 18.24 6.83 17.98
C LYS A 407 17.64 5.49 18.37
N ALA A 408 17.91 4.43 17.60
CA ALA A 408 17.46 3.08 17.94
C ALA A 408 18.04 2.61 19.28
N MET A 409 19.30 2.96 19.56
CA MET A 409 19.97 2.64 20.83
C MET A 409 19.39 3.43 22.01
N ASN A 410 19.04 4.71 21.83
CA ASN A 410 18.39 5.53 22.86
C ASN A 410 17.00 4.97 23.20
N ILE A 411 16.23 4.52 22.20
CA ILE A 411 14.94 3.83 22.46
C ILE A 411 15.20 2.53 23.23
N LEU A 412 16.16 1.71 22.82
CA LEU A 412 16.47 0.45 23.51
C LEU A 412 16.85 0.68 24.98
N CYS A 413 17.78 1.60 25.28
CA CYS A 413 18.17 1.88 26.66
C CYS A 413 17.04 2.54 27.48
N SER A 414 16.20 3.40 26.87
CA SER A 414 15.09 4.07 27.56
C SER A 414 13.89 3.16 27.84
N VAL A 415 13.66 2.14 27.00
CA VAL A 415 12.61 1.12 27.21
C VAL A 415 13.01 0.16 28.30
N ALA A 416 14.29 -0.18 28.39
CA ALA A 416 14.73 -1.31 29.18
C ALA A 416 14.90 -1.02 30.67
N GLY A 417 15.22 0.23 31.07
CA GLY A 417 15.57 0.56 32.47
C GLY A 417 16.84 -0.13 33.01
N GLU A 418 17.26 -1.22 32.36
CA GLU A 418 18.41 -2.10 32.58
C GLU A 418 18.97 -2.55 31.22
N THR A 419 20.13 -3.22 31.17
CA THR A 419 20.72 -3.71 29.91
C THR A 419 19.87 -4.82 29.27
N PRO A 420 19.44 -4.72 27.99
CA PRO A 420 18.67 -5.77 27.33
C PRO A 420 19.44 -7.08 27.22
N ARG A 421 18.76 -8.22 27.36
CA ARG A 421 19.35 -9.56 27.12
C ARG A 421 19.08 -10.01 25.69
N ILE A 422 20.07 -10.69 25.07
CA ILE A 422 19.87 -11.37 23.79
C ILE A 422 19.30 -12.76 24.06
N THR A 423 18.11 -13.04 23.54
CA THR A 423 17.51 -14.37 23.60
C THR A 423 17.73 -15.07 22.27
N LYS A 424 18.70 -15.99 22.26
CA LYS A 424 18.86 -16.95 21.16
C LYS A 424 17.88 -18.10 21.34
N LEU A 425 17.13 -18.37 20.30
CA LEU A 425 16.29 -19.56 20.22
C LEU A 425 17.20 -20.80 20.15
N LYS A 426 17.21 -21.62 21.20
CA LYS A 426 17.97 -22.89 21.19
C LYS A 426 17.42 -23.78 20.08
N VAL A 427 18.28 -24.21 19.16
CA VAL A 427 17.96 -25.26 18.19
C VAL A 427 17.78 -26.54 19.00
N PHE A 428 16.54 -27.01 19.10
CA PHE A 428 16.29 -28.36 19.58
C PHE A 428 16.41 -29.29 18.37
N ASP A 429 17.55 -29.96 18.27
CA ASP A 429 17.68 -31.10 17.37
C ASP A 429 16.74 -32.20 17.87
N PHE A 430 15.59 -32.32 17.22
CA PHE A 430 14.78 -33.52 17.34
C PHE A 430 15.52 -34.61 16.57
N HIS A 431 16.45 -35.29 17.24
CA HIS A 431 16.92 -36.59 16.81
C HIS A 431 15.72 -37.55 16.85
N HIS A 432 15.18 -37.85 15.68
CA HIS A 432 14.29 -39.00 15.47
C HIS A 432 15.10 -40.20 15.03
#